data_AF-A0A964A2A3-F1
#
_entry.id   AF-A0A964A2A3-F1
#
_cell.length_a   1.000
_cell.length_b   1.000
_cell.length_c   1.000
_cell.angle_alpha   90.00
_cell.angle_beta   90.00
_cell.angle_gamma   90.00
#
_symmetry.space_group_name_H-M   'P 1'
#
loop_
_entity.id
_entity.type
_entity.pdbx_description
1 polymer ?
#
loop_
_entity_poly.entity_id
_entity_poly.type
_entity_poly.pdbx_seq_one_letter_code
_entity_poly.pdbx_strand_id
1 'polypeptide(L)'
;MARFEQVKNLFISSLAAYNAENCPCAYPRFQQIIGIDCRDTGNSFKCFETDLLINLSKAGFDIEKSQLTDECTNEKWTCKKCGSTYEYGWSDFSIYVERQKLKLVHLAASPKGKPAVHPIPLYLGLMGHSYPSKTEITSVDFGAFENYLTEK
;
A
#
# COMPACT_ATOMS: atom_id res chain seq x y z
N MET A 1 -4.69 10.11 16.96
CA MET A 1 -5.80 10.61 16.12
C MET A 1 -5.33 11.63 15.07
N ALA A 2 -4.65 12.73 15.42
CA ALA A 2 -4.23 13.74 14.43
C ALA A 2 -3.37 13.19 13.27
N ARG A 3 -2.34 12.36 13.56
CA ARG A 3 -1.45 11.79 12.53
C ARG A 3 -2.19 10.89 11.52
N PHE A 4 -3.14 10.10 12.00
CA PHE A 4 -3.91 9.17 11.17
C PHE A 4 -4.81 9.92 10.18
N GLU A 5 -5.53 10.95 10.65
CA GLU A 5 -6.36 11.79 9.79
C GLU A 5 -5.53 12.58 8.77
N GLN A 6 -4.32 13.03 9.13
CA GLN A 6 -3.39 13.67 8.18
C GLN A 6 -3.06 12.73 7.01
N VAL A 7 -2.65 11.50 7.30
CA VAL A 7 -2.33 10.51 6.25
C VAL A 7 -3.55 10.12 5.44
N LYS A 8 -4.69 9.93 6.08
CA LYS A 8 -5.94 9.63 5.40
C LYS A 8 -6.32 10.73 4.40
N ASN A 9 -6.25 12.00 4.79
CA ASN A 9 -6.54 13.12 3.91
C ASN A 9 -5.53 13.23 2.76
N LEU A 10 -4.25 12.98 3.03
CA LEU A 10 -3.20 12.91 2.02
C LEU A 10 -3.47 11.79 1.01
N PHE A 11 -3.87 10.59 1.45
CA PHE A 11 -4.22 9.50 0.56
C PHE A 11 -5.47 9.78 -0.27
N ILE A 12 -6.53 10.35 0.34
CA ILE A 12 -7.75 10.73 -0.40
C ILE A 12 -7.42 11.72 -1.51
N SER A 13 -6.67 12.78 -1.20
CA SER A 13 -6.27 13.79 -2.19
C SER A 13 -5.33 13.22 -3.25
N SER A 14 -4.35 12.40 -2.86
CA SER A 14 -3.41 11.74 -3.79
C SER A 14 -4.15 10.79 -4.74
N LEU A 15 -5.03 9.93 -4.22
CA LEU A 15 -5.83 9.02 -5.05
C LEU A 15 -6.76 9.78 -5.99
N ALA A 16 -7.35 10.90 -5.55
CA ALA A 16 -8.15 11.77 -6.43
C ALA A 16 -7.29 12.34 -7.57
N ALA A 17 -6.09 12.86 -7.27
CA ALA A 17 -5.16 13.37 -8.26
C ALA A 17 -4.69 12.27 -9.25
N TYR A 18 -4.33 11.09 -8.74
CA TYR A 18 -3.93 9.95 -9.57
C TYR A 18 -5.06 9.53 -10.50
N ASN A 19 -6.30 9.51 -10.01
CA ASN A 19 -7.46 9.17 -10.81
C ASN A 19 -7.84 10.29 -11.80
N ALA A 20 -7.61 11.56 -11.49
CA ALA A 20 -7.86 12.63 -12.44
C ALA A 20 -6.92 12.53 -13.66
N GLU A 21 -5.66 12.15 -13.44
CA GLU A 21 -4.65 12.10 -14.49
C GLU A 21 -4.54 10.73 -15.20
N ASN A 22 -4.71 9.64 -14.46
CA ASN A 22 -4.65 8.26 -14.96
C ASN A 22 -5.36 7.32 -13.95
N CYS A 23 -4.59 6.47 -13.27
CA CYS A 23 -5.02 5.63 -12.15
C CYS A 23 -3.86 5.46 -11.15
N PRO A 24 -4.13 5.07 -9.89
CA PRO A 24 -3.10 4.83 -8.88
C PRO A 24 -2.04 3.81 -9.31
N CYS A 25 -2.43 2.82 -10.13
CA CYS A 25 -1.53 1.80 -10.65
C CYS A 25 -0.38 2.37 -11.48
N ALA A 26 -0.49 3.57 -12.04
CA ALA A 26 0.60 4.20 -12.78
C ALA A 26 1.75 4.69 -11.87
N TYR A 27 1.54 4.81 -10.56
CA TYR A 27 2.48 5.49 -9.66
C TYR A 27 3.32 4.48 -8.87
N PRO A 28 4.65 4.37 -9.11
CA PRO A 28 5.50 3.36 -8.45
C PRO A 28 5.49 3.45 -6.92
N ARG A 29 5.42 4.68 -6.38
CA ARG A 29 5.41 4.92 -4.93
C ARG A 29 4.09 4.44 -4.27
N PHE A 30 2.97 4.54 -4.99
CA PHE A 30 1.72 3.91 -4.57
C PHE A 30 1.89 2.39 -4.51
N GLN A 31 2.39 1.77 -5.58
CA GLN A 31 2.62 0.32 -5.65
C GLN A 31 3.54 -0.17 -4.53
N GLN A 32 4.60 0.58 -4.24
CA GLN A 32 5.55 0.22 -3.18
C GLN A 32 4.87 0.15 -1.81
N ILE A 33 4.03 1.13 -1.45
CA ILE A 33 3.37 1.18 -0.14
C ILE A 33 2.32 0.07 -0.01
N ILE A 34 1.47 -0.13 -1.02
CA ILE A 34 0.45 -1.19 -0.97
C ILE A 34 1.05 -2.60 -1.04
N GLY A 35 2.27 -2.71 -1.56
CA GLY A 35 3.01 -3.96 -1.73
C GLY A 35 3.88 -4.34 -0.54
N ILE A 36 3.94 -3.54 0.54
CA ILE A 36 4.68 -3.89 1.75
C ILE A 36 4.09 -5.18 2.33
N ASP A 37 4.88 -6.25 2.33
CA ASP A 37 4.52 -7.57 2.86
C ASP A 37 5.62 -8.01 3.85
N CYS A 38 5.21 -8.54 5.00
CA CYS A 38 6.11 -9.07 6.02
C CYS A 38 6.44 -10.56 5.84
N ARG A 39 5.80 -11.26 4.89
CA ARG A 39 5.92 -12.71 4.70
C ARG A 39 7.37 -13.19 4.61
N ASP A 40 8.19 -12.53 3.79
CA ASP A 40 9.57 -12.95 3.53
C ASP A 40 10.50 -12.71 4.74
N THR A 41 10.07 -11.86 5.67
CA THR A 41 10.83 -11.57 6.89
C THR A 41 10.57 -12.58 8.01
N GLY A 42 9.56 -13.45 7.86
CA GLY A 42 9.11 -14.37 8.91
C GLY A 42 8.47 -13.68 10.12
N ASN A 43 8.24 -12.37 10.04
CA ASN A 43 7.71 -11.57 11.14
C ASN A 43 6.23 -11.23 10.92
N SER A 44 5.55 -10.89 12.02
CA SER A 44 4.17 -10.38 12.02
C SER A 44 4.19 -8.91 12.41
N PHE A 45 4.06 -8.02 11.42
CA PHE A 45 3.87 -6.59 11.63
C PHE A 45 2.70 -6.05 10.79
N LYS A 46 2.04 -5.04 11.34
CA LYS A 46 1.06 -4.18 10.68
C LYS A 46 1.77 -2.95 10.13
N CYS A 47 1.45 -2.55 8.90
CA CYS A 47 1.88 -1.28 8.32
C CYS A 47 0.66 -0.38 8.16
N PHE A 48 0.59 0.70 8.93
CA PHE A 48 -0.61 1.54 8.97
C PHE A 48 -0.89 2.23 7.63
N GLU A 49 0.14 2.71 6.94
CA GLU A 49 0.03 3.28 5.60
C GLU A 49 -0.51 2.29 4.58
N THR A 50 0.02 1.06 4.58
CA THR A 50 -0.38 0.00 3.65
C THR A 50 -1.86 -0.34 3.83
N ASP A 51 -2.27 -0.64 5.05
CA ASP A 51 -3.67 -0.99 5.36
C ASP A 51 -4.62 0.15 4.98
N LEU A 52 -4.28 1.38 5.36
CA LEU A 52 -5.13 2.53 5.08
C LEU A 52 -5.23 2.81 3.57
N LEU A 53 -4.12 2.74 2.85
CA LEU A 53 -4.08 3.01 1.41
C LEU A 53 -4.81 1.93 0.61
N ILE A 54 -4.65 0.65 0.97
CA ILE A 54 -5.40 -0.46 0.37
C ILE A 54 -6.90 -0.22 0.55
N ASN A 55 -7.35 0.02 1.78
CA ASN A 55 -8.77 0.27 2.08
C ASN A 55 -9.36 1.44 1.28
N LEU A 56 -8.64 2.58 1.19
CA LEU A 56 -9.10 3.76 0.45
C LEU A 56 -9.09 3.54 -1.07
N SER A 57 -8.17 2.71 -1.58
CA SER A 57 -8.04 2.44 -3.01
C SER A 57 -9.10 1.47 -3.54
N LYS A 58 -9.77 0.71 -2.66
CA LYS A 58 -10.72 -0.36 -3.00
C LYS A 58 -11.78 0.05 -4.03
N ALA A 59 -12.27 1.28 -3.97
CA ALA A 59 -13.27 1.80 -4.91
C ALA A 59 -12.81 1.78 -6.39
N GLY A 60 -11.50 1.86 -6.63
CA GLY A 60 -10.88 1.85 -7.96
C GLY A 60 -10.71 0.46 -8.59
N PHE A 61 -11.12 -0.60 -7.89
CA PHE A 61 -10.91 -1.99 -8.33
C PHE A 61 -12.24 -2.75 -8.43
N ASP A 62 -12.29 -3.68 -9.38
CA ASP A 62 -13.21 -4.80 -9.40
C ASP A 62 -12.58 -5.95 -8.62
N ILE A 63 -13.35 -6.55 -7.70
CA ILE A 63 -12.82 -7.47 -6.69
C ILE A 63 -13.53 -8.80 -6.83
N GLU A 64 -12.73 -9.84 -7.03
CA GLU A 64 -13.17 -11.22 -7.20
C GLU A 64 -12.50 -12.10 -6.16
N LYS A 65 -13.09 -13.26 -5.87
CA LYS A 65 -12.45 -14.24 -5.01
C LYS A 65 -11.20 -14.80 -5.72
N SER A 66 -10.06 -14.80 -5.03
CA SER A 66 -8.84 -15.43 -5.56
C SER A 66 -8.90 -16.96 -5.43
N GLN A 67 -8.09 -17.65 -6.24
CA GLN A 67 -7.86 -19.10 -6.13
C GLN A 67 -6.77 -19.42 -5.10
N LEU A 68 -6.07 -18.41 -4.57
CA LEU A 68 -5.07 -18.58 -3.54
C LEU A 68 -5.70 -18.96 -2.19
N THR A 69 -4.94 -19.73 -1.41
CA THR A 69 -5.37 -20.25 -0.10
C THR A 69 -4.30 -20.07 0.97
N ASP A 70 -3.36 -19.15 0.76
CA ASP A 70 -2.21 -18.94 1.64
C ASP A 70 -2.43 -17.89 2.72
N GLU A 71 -3.47 -17.06 2.58
CA GLU A 71 -3.90 -16.08 3.57
C GLU A 71 -5.34 -16.36 4.07
N CYS A 72 -5.74 -15.78 5.21
CA CYS A 72 -7.11 -15.93 5.74
C CYS A 72 -8.18 -15.42 4.77
N THR A 73 -7.86 -14.38 3.99
CA THR A 73 -8.69 -13.90 2.88
C THR A 73 -7.80 -13.61 1.69
N ASN A 74 -8.19 -14.12 0.52
CA ASN A 74 -7.51 -13.90 -0.75
C ASN A 74 -8.51 -13.35 -1.77
N GLU A 75 -8.18 -12.23 -2.38
CA GLU A 75 -9.00 -11.58 -3.40
C GLU A 75 -8.13 -11.19 -4.59
N LYS A 76 -8.70 -11.26 -5.79
CA LYS A 76 -8.09 -10.74 -7.00
C LYS A 76 -8.68 -9.37 -7.29
N TRP A 77 -7.84 -8.36 -7.37
CA TRP A 77 -8.24 -6.97 -7.58
C TRP A 77 -7.81 -6.55 -8.99
N THR A 78 -8.76 -6.13 -9.81
CA THR A 78 -8.52 -5.64 -11.17
C THR A 78 -8.83 -4.15 -11.26
N CYS A 79 -7.87 -3.32 -11.67
CA CYS A 79 -8.08 -1.89 -11.77
C CYS A 79 -9.10 -1.56 -12.86
N LYS A 80 -10.18 -0.86 -12.50
CA LYS A 80 -11.27 -0.47 -13.40
C LYS A 80 -10.82 0.38 -14.60
N LYS A 81 -9.67 1.06 -14.48
CA LYS A 81 -9.18 2.01 -15.50
C LYS A 81 -8.17 1.43 -16.47
N CYS A 82 -7.19 0.69 -15.94
CA CYS A 82 -6.07 0.20 -16.75
C CYS A 82 -6.04 -1.32 -16.90
N GLY A 83 -6.86 -2.07 -16.15
CA GLY A 83 -6.84 -3.53 -16.16
C GLY A 83 -5.65 -4.17 -15.43
N SER A 84 -4.82 -3.39 -14.73
CA SER A 84 -3.75 -3.95 -13.88
C SER A 84 -4.35 -4.85 -12.80
N THR A 85 -3.71 -5.99 -12.53
CA THR A 85 -4.21 -6.98 -11.56
C THR A 85 -3.27 -7.11 -10.36
N TYR A 86 -3.90 -7.32 -9.20
CA TYR A 86 -3.24 -7.47 -7.91
C TYR A 86 -3.86 -8.65 -7.16
N GLU A 87 -3.07 -9.28 -6.30
CA GLU A 87 -3.54 -10.26 -5.33
C GLU A 87 -3.53 -9.61 -3.95
N TYR A 88 -4.73 -9.46 -3.39
CA TYR A 88 -4.94 -9.03 -2.04
C TYR A 88 -4.85 -10.23 -1.10
N GLY A 89 -4.13 -10.05 -0.01
CA GLY A 89 -4.05 -11.01 1.08
C GLY A 89 -4.27 -10.33 2.42
N TRP A 90 -5.13 -10.91 3.25
CA TRP A 90 -5.27 -10.53 4.65
C TRP A 90 -5.06 -11.73 5.55
N SER A 91 -4.25 -11.54 6.59
CA SER A 91 -4.00 -12.54 7.62
C SER A 91 -4.01 -11.91 8.99
N ASP A 92 -4.63 -12.65 9.92
CA ASP A 92 -4.66 -12.34 11.35
C ASP A 92 -3.55 -13.11 12.06
N PHE A 93 -2.73 -12.41 12.83
CA PHE A 93 -1.69 -13.02 13.66
C PHE A 93 -2.01 -12.93 15.16
N SER A 94 -2.71 -11.89 15.59
CA SER A 94 -3.14 -11.67 16.98
C SER A 94 -4.15 -10.52 17.05
N ILE A 95 -4.78 -10.33 18.23
CA ILE A 95 -5.78 -9.29 18.51
C ILE A 95 -5.36 -7.88 18.04
N TYR A 96 -4.05 -7.58 18.01
CA TYR A 96 -3.53 -6.26 17.63
C TYR A 96 -2.64 -6.26 16.39
N VAL A 97 -2.42 -7.41 15.76
CA VAL A 97 -1.51 -7.54 14.61
C VAL A 97 -2.19 -8.35 13.52
N GLU A 98 -2.65 -7.62 12.51
CA GLU A 98 -3.10 -8.12 11.22
C GLU A 98 -2.19 -7.57 10.12
N ARG A 99 -2.19 -8.20 8.94
CA ARG A 99 -1.44 -7.71 7.79
C ARG A 99 -2.29 -7.76 6.53
N GLN A 100 -2.47 -6.61 5.89
CA GLN A 100 -2.95 -6.50 4.52
C GLN A 100 -1.77 -6.35 3.57
N LYS A 101 -1.89 -6.94 2.39
CA LYS A 101 -1.01 -6.70 1.25
C LYS A 101 -1.82 -6.63 -0.03
N LEU A 102 -1.34 -5.88 -0.99
CA LEU A 102 -1.88 -5.85 -2.35
C LEU A 102 -0.74 -5.99 -3.35
N LYS A 103 -0.39 -7.25 -3.65
CA LYS A 103 0.77 -7.58 -4.48
C LYS A 103 0.42 -7.47 -5.95
N LEU A 104 1.15 -6.64 -6.69
CA LEU A 104 1.01 -6.50 -8.13
C LEU A 104 1.33 -7.84 -8.83
N VAL A 105 0.43 -8.29 -9.70
CA VAL A 105 0.62 -9.47 -10.56
C VAL A 105 0.87 -9.06 -12.01
N HIS A 106 0.07 -8.11 -12.51
CA HIS A 106 0.23 -7.59 -13.86
C HIS A 106 0.03 -6.08 -13.88
N LEU A 107 1.04 -5.36 -14.38
CA LEU A 107 0.96 -3.91 -14.60
C LEU A 107 0.66 -3.63 -16.06
N ALA A 108 -0.50 -3.03 -16.30
CA ALA A 108 -0.93 -2.58 -17.63
C ALA A 108 -0.76 -1.06 -17.82
N ALA A 109 -0.64 -0.29 -16.73
CA ALA A 109 -0.46 1.15 -16.79
C ALA A 109 1.00 1.53 -17.08
N SER A 110 1.22 2.53 -17.94
CA SER A 110 2.54 3.14 -18.09
C SER A 110 2.93 3.91 -16.83
N PRO A 111 4.17 3.74 -16.31
CA PRO A 111 4.63 4.44 -15.12
C PRO A 111 4.54 5.96 -15.24
N LYS A 112 4.12 6.60 -14.15
CA LYS A 112 4.05 8.06 -13.97
C LYS A 112 4.63 8.45 -12.61
N GLY A 113 5.10 9.69 -12.53
CA GLY A 113 5.74 10.21 -11.33
C GLY A 113 7.13 9.62 -11.11
N LYS A 114 7.69 9.89 -9.93
CA LYS A 114 9.02 9.42 -9.58
C LYS A 114 9.06 7.93 -9.20
N PRO A 115 10.23 7.27 -9.36
CA PRO A 115 10.42 5.91 -8.92
C PRO A 115 10.28 5.77 -7.40
N ALA A 116 10.06 4.52 -6.97
CA ALA A 116 10.12 4.10 -5.59
C ALA A 116 11.55 4.29 -5.02
N VAL A 117 11.66 4.56 -3.72
CA VAL A 117 12.96 4.76 -3.04
C VAL A 117 13.14 3.77 -1.91
N HIS A 118 14.40 3.44 -1.60
CA HIS A 118 14.76 2.65 -0.44
C HIS A 118 15.75 3.46 0.44
N PRO A 119 15.57 3.48 1.77
CA PRO A 119 14.50 2.84 2.54
C PRO A 119 13.11 3.48 2.30
N ILE A 120 12.03 2.70 2.43
CA ILE A 120 10.65 3.18 2.24
C ILE A 120 10.33 4.20 3.34
N PRO A 121 9.99 5.45 3.00
CA PRO A 121 9.63 6.45 4.00
C PRO A 121 8.19 6.24 4.48
N LEU A 122 8.00 6.09 5.79
CA LEU A 122 6.68 5.99 6.43
C LEU A 122 6.52 7.02 7.54
N TYR A 123 5.31 7.56 7.72
CA TYR A 123 5.00 8.51 8.78
C TYR A 123 4.38 7.81 9.99
N LEU A 124 3.21 7.18 9.86
CA LEU A 124 2.59 6.33 10.90
C LEU A 124 3.47 5.14 11.25
N GLY A 125 4.01 4.47 10.24
CA GLY A 125 4.99 3.40 10.40
C GLY A 125 4.35 2.05 10.71
N LEU A 126 5.05 1.26 11.52
CA LEU A 126 4.76 -0.16 11.73
C LEU A 126 4.37 -0.43 13.19
N MET A 127 3.67 -1.54 13.41
CA MET A 127 3.37 -2.07 14.74
C MET A 127 3.48 -3.60 14.71
N GLY A 128 4.13 -4.20 15.71
CA GLY A 128 4.24 -5.65 15.79
C GLY A 128 5.51 -6.12 16.50
N HIS A 129 5.79 -7.42 16.38
CA HIS A 129 6.81 -8.09 17.16
C HIS A 129 8.24 -7.89 16.63
N SER A 130 8.39 -7.57 15.34
CA SER A 130 9.69 -7.28 14.72
C SER A 130 9.57 -6.18 13.68
N TYR A 131 10.41 -5.16 13.79
CA TYR A 131 10.49 -4.08 12.81
C TYR A 131 11.50 -4.46 11.71
N PRO A 132 11.16 -4.26 10.42
CA PRO A 132 12.12 -4.25 9.31
C PRO A 132 13.33 -3.37 9.62
N SER A 133 14.48 -3.70 9.03
CA SER A 133 15.70 -2.92 9.21
C SER A 133 15.52 -1.50 8.65
N LYS A 134 16.32 -0.55 9.17
CA LYS A 134 16.37 0.82 8.64
C LYS A 134 16.81 0.91 7.17
N THR A 135 17.37 -0.17 6.61
CA THR A 135 17.70 -0.26 5.18
C THR A 135 16.45 -0.51 4.32
N GLU A 136 15.42 -1.14 4.90
CA GLU A 136 14.15 -1.42 4.22
C GLU A 136 13.15 -0.31 4.43
N ILE A 137 12.97 0.15 5.67
CA ILE A 137 11.94 1.13 6.05
C ILE A 137 12.52 2.19 6.98
N THR A 138 12.21 3.46 6.73
CA THR A 138 12.61 4.58 7.58
C THR A 138 11.40 5.41 8.01
N SER A 139 11.39 5.84 9.27
CA SER A 139 10.40 6.80 9.75
C SER A 139 10.78 8.21 9.30
N VAL A 140 9.81 8.96 8.78
CA VAL A 140 9.98 10.35 8.33
C VAL A 140 8.89 11.24 8.93
N ASP A 141 9.04 12.57 8.81
CA ASP A 141 7.97 13.51 9.12
C ASP A 141 6.88 13.57 8.03
N PHE A 142 5.77 14.24 8.34
CA PHE A 142 4.63 14.33 7.43
C PHE A 142 4.99 15.02 6.11
N GLY A 143 5.79 16.09 6.14
CA GLY A 143 6.14 16.85 4.93
C GLY A 143 7.01 16.03 3.98
N ALA A 144 7.96 15.26 4.52
CA ALA A 144 8.75 14.31 3.75
C ALA A 144 7.87 13.21 3.12
N PHE A 145 6.90 12.68 3.87
CA PHE A 145 5.98 11.66 3.36
C PHE A 145 5.00 12.21 2.30
N GLU A 146 4.48 13.42 2.51
CA GLU A 146 3.64 14.13 1.54
C GLU A 146 4.38 14.39 0.23
N ASN A 147 5.61 14.91 0.31
CA ASN A 147 6.47 15.08 -0.86
C ASN A 147 6.75 13.74 -1.53
N TYR A 148 6.98 12.68 -0.76
CA TYR A 148 7.19 11.34 -1.30
C TYR A 148 5.98 10.89 -2.15
N LEU A 149 4.75 11.10 -1.69
CA LEU A 149 3.59 10.69 -2.48
C LEU A 149 3.30 11.58 -3.68
N THR A 150 3.45 12.90 -3.53
CA THR A 150 2.87 13.86 -4.48
C THR A 150 3.83 14.38 -5.55
N GLU A 151 5.13 14.17 -5.35
CA GLU A 151 6.16 14.63 -6.27
C GLU A 151 6.10 13.89 -7.62
N LYS A 152 6.01 14.68 -8.71
CA LYS A 152 5.91 14.20 -10.09
C LYS A 152 7.28 14.03 -10.74
#